data_AF-A0A972XVX8-F1
#
_entry.id   AF-A0A972XVX8-F1
#
_cell.length_a   1.000
_cell.length_b   1.000
_cell.length_c   1.000
_cell.angle_alpha   90.00
_cell.angle_beta   90.00
_cell.angle_gamma   90.00
#
_symmetry.space_group_name_H-M   'P 1'
#
loop_
_entity.id
_entity.type
_entity.pdbx_description
1 polymer ?
#
loop_
_entity_poly.entity_id
_entity_poly.type
_entity_poly.pdbx_seq_one_letter_code
_entity_poly.pdbx_strand_id
1 'polypeptide(L)'
;RYGHADMAALAEQLASSPAARKLVISDAVFSMDGDVADVPALLALCERHDALLLLDDAHGFGVLGPQGRGCLAHFGLAGEQASPRILYMATLGKAAGVAGAFVAGSEALVEWLLQKTRSYIFATAAPAMLASALQTSLQLIEQDEWRREQLQRLIARLQTGLAQGLQGSAWQLGVSSTAIQPLLIGPNDAALAVMQGLRERGLWVPAIRPPTVAEGTARLRIALSAAHTEADVDRLVQALTALAKSASA
;
A
#
# COMPACT_ATOMS: atom_id res chain seq x y z
N ARG A 1 -0.14 -2.84 20.37
CA ARG A 1 -0.45 -1.93 19.24
C ARG A 1 0.26 -0.63 19.57
N TYR A 2 0.95 -0.03 18.60
CA TYR A 2 1.63 1.25 18.74
C TYR A 2 1.03 2.22 17.71
N GLY A 3 1.32 3.51 17.85
CA GLY A 3 0.86 4.53 16.90
C GLY A 3 1.43 4.29 15.50
N HIS A 4 0.79 4.84 14.47
CA HIS A 4 1.29 4.78 13.10
C HIS A 4 2.73 5.28 13.03
N ALA A 5 3.63 4.48 12.46
CA ALA A 5 5.07 4.75 12.37
C ALA A 5 5.80 5.10 13.71
N ASP A 6 5.18 4.83 14.87
CA ASP A 6 5.77 5.16 16.19
C ASP A 6 6.80 4.10 16.61
N MET A 7 8.01 4.24 16.07
CA MET A 7 9.13 3.34 16.33
C MET A 7 9.61 3.37 17.78
N ALA A 8 9.43 4.50 18.48
CA ALA A 8 9.81 4.63 19.88
C ALA A 8 8.88 3.81 20.78
N ALA A 9 7.57 3.95 20.60
CA ALA A 9 6.60 3.15 21.32
C ALA A 9 6.75 1.65 21.01
N LEU A 10 7.03 1.28 19.75
CA LEU A 10 7.32 -0.11 19.40
C LEU A 10 8.56 -0.65 20.15
N ALA A 11 9.64 0.12 20.22
CA ALA A 11 10.85 -0.27 20.93
C ALA A 11 10.61 -0.47 22.43
N GLU A 12 9.86 0.44 23.06
CA GLU A 12 9.46 0.32 24.47
C GLU A 12 8.61 -0.92 24.73
N GLN A 13 7.64 -1.22 23.84
CA GLN A 13 6.81 -2.41 23.92
C GLN A 13 7.63 -3.71 23.77
N LEU A 14 8.61 -3.73 22.85
CA LEU A 14 9.48 -4.89 22.65
C LEU A 14 10.44 -5.12 23.82
N ALA A 15 10.97 -4.05 24.41
CA ALA A 15 11.87 -4.09 25.56
C ALA A 15 11.15 -4.54 26.84
N SER A 16 9.93 -4.06 27.07
CA SER A 16 9.12 -4.39 28.26
C SER A 16 8.44 -5.76 28.17
N SER A 17 8.33 -6.36 26.97
CA SER A 17 7.64 -7.63 26.80
C SER A 17 8.43 -8.82 27.36
N PRO A 18 7.86 -9.58 28.32
CA PRO A 18 8.48 -10.79 28.87
C PRO A 18 8.29 -12.02 27.97
N ALA A 19 7.59 -11.88 26.82
CA ALA A 19 7.29 -13.00 25.95
C ALA A 19 8.58 -13.58 25.33
N ALA A 20 8.73 -14.91 25.41
CA ALA A 20 9.85 -15.63 24.81
C ALA A 20 9.86 -15.60 23.28
N ARG A 21 8.70 -15.32 22.65
CA ARG A 21 8.54 -15.18 21.20
C ARG A 21 7.78 -13.91 20.91
N LYS A 22 8.34 -13.08 20.03
CA LYS A 22 7.77 -11.78 19.67
C LYS A 22 7.58 -11.73 18.16
N LEU A 23 6.45 -11.18 17.74
CA LEU A 23 6.12 -10.96 16.33
C LEU A 23 5.64 -9.52 16.19
N VAL A 24 6.37 -8.74 15.38
CA VAL A 24 5.93 -7.43 14.91
C VAL A 24 5.19 -7.64 13.60
N ILE A 25 4.05 -6.98 13.44
CA ILE A 25 3.22 -7.06 12.23
C ILE A 25 3.03 -5.64 11.71
N SER A 26 3.34 -5.41 10.43
CA SER A 26 3.13 -4.13 9.77
C SER A 26 2.71 -4.33 8.33
N ASP A 27 1.90 -3.42 7.81
CA ASP A 27 1.85 -3.19 6.36
C ASP A 27 3.19 -2.61 5.91
N ALA A 28 3.64 -2.94 4.70
CA ALA A 28 4.77 -2.27 4.05
C ALA A 28 4.34 -0.96 3.39
N VAL A 29 3.14 -0.93 2.81
CA VAL A 29 2.52 0.25 2.22
C VAL A 29 1.12 0.39 2.80
N PHE A 30 0.89 1.47 3.54
CA PHE A 30 -0.36 1.65 4.25
C PHE A 30 -1.48 2.06 3.29
N SER A 31 -2.56 1.30 3.30
CA SER A 31 -3.57 1.42 2.26
C SER A 31 -4.30 2.76 2.21
N MET A 32 -4.37 3.51 3.32
CA MET A 32 -5.14 4.77 3.44
C MET A 32 -4.29 6.03 3.30
N ASP A 33 -3.01 5.95 3.63
CA ASP A 33 -2.05 7.05 3.62
C ASP A 33 -1.09 6.94 2.42
N GLY A 34 -0.88 5.73 1.90
CA GLY A 34 0.01 5.47 0.77
C GLY A 34 1.50 5.61 1.12
N ASP A 35 1.84 5.88 2.38
CA ASP A 35 3.20 5.90 2.87
C ASP A 35 3.77 4.48 3.01
N VAL A 36 5.10 4.41 2.97
CA VAL A 36 5.86 3.17 3.05
C VAL A 36 6.47 3.08 4.44
N ALA A 37 6.31 1.94 5.11
CA ALA A 37 6.95 1.69 6.40
C ALA A 37 8.48 1.77 6.28
N ASP A 38 9.16 2.23 7.33
CA ASP A 38 10.62 2.13 7.44
C ASP A 38 11.00 0.67 7.76
N VAL A 39 10.96 -0.16 6.72
CA VAL A 39 11.27 -1.61 6.81
C VAL A 39 12.68 -1.85 7.34
N PRO A 40 13.73 -1.11 6.92
CA PRO A 40 15.06 -1.24 7.52
C PRO A 40 15.05 -1.00 9.04
N ALA A 41 14.40 0.06 9.53
CA ALA A 41 14.35 0.34 10.96
C ALA A 41 13.53 -0.70 11.74
N LEU A 42 12.40 -1.15 11.17
CA LEU A 42 11.57 -2.22 11.74
C LEU A 42 12.37 -3.53 11.86
N LEU A 43 13.08 -3.92 10.81
CA LEU A 43 13.89 -5.13 10.81
C LEU A 43 15.00 -5.04 11.86
N ALA A 44 15.75 -3.93 11.88
CA ALA A 44 16.83 -3.72 12.84
C ALA A 44 16.32 -3.76 14.28
N LEU A 45 15.13 -3.22 14.55
CA LEU A 45 14.50 -3.30 15.86
C LEU A 45 14.09 -4.73 16.22
N CYS A 46 13.52 -5.48 15.27
CA CYS A 46 13.16 -6.88 15.48
C CYS A 46 14.39 -7.74 15.77
N GLU A 47 15.49 -7.53 15.05
CA GLU A 47 16.76 -8.22 15.27
C GLU A 47 17.35 -7.96 16.67
N ARG A 48 17.34 -6.70 17.13
CA ARG A 48 17.82 -6.34 18.48
C ARG A 48 17.02 -6.99 19.61
N HIS A 49 15.73 -7.23 19.41
CA HIS A 49 14.83 -7.74 20.45
C HIS A 49 14.44 -9.22 20.27
N ASP A 50 15.14 -9.94 19.39
CA ASP A 50 14.85 -11.33 19.03
C ASP A 50 13.38 -11.56 18.62
N ALA A 51 12.84 -10.64 17.82
CA ALA A 51 11.49 -10.72 17.27
C ALA A 51 11.51 -11.18 15.80
N LEU A 52 10.38 -11.74 15.37
CA LEU A 52 10.04 -11.91 13.95
C LEU A 52 9.33 -10.65 13.44
N LEU A 53 9.42 -10.40 12.14
CA LEU A 53 8.68 -9.36 11.43
C LEU A 53 7.78 -10.00 10.37
N LEU A 54 6.46 -9.91 10.54
CA LEU A 54 5.49 -10.17 9.47
C LEU A 54 5.21 -8.86 8.74
N LEU A 55 5.50 -8.84 7.45
CA LEU A 55 5.33 -7.66 6.61
C LEU A 55 4.29 -7.93 5.53
N ASP A 56 3.17 -7.20 5.56
CA ASP A 56 2.14 -7.25 4.52
C ASP A 56 2.43 -6.22 3.42
N ASP A 57 2.92 -6.72 2.29
CA ASP A 57 3.28 -5.93 1.13
C ASP A 57 2.22 -5.98 0.03
N ALA A 58 0.94 -6.16 0.39
CA ALA A 58 -0.14 -6.23 -0.57
C ALA A 58 -0.21 -5.02 -1.53
N HIS A 59 0.24 -3.84 -1.10
CA HIS A 59 0.25 -2.62 -1.92
C HIS A 59 1.59 -2.28 -2.55
N GLY A 60 2.70 -2.94 -2.17
CA GLY A 60 4.00 -2.76 -2.82
C GLY A 60 4.38 -3.89 -3.77
N PHE A 61 3.91 -5.12 -3.56
CA PHE A 61 4.16 -6.24 -4.48
C PHE A 61 3.64 -5.92 -5.89
N GLY A 62 4.48 -6.15 -6.90
CA GLY A 62 4.22 -5.80 -8.30
C GLY A 62 4.51 -4.34 -8.68
N VAL A 63 4.75 -3.46 -7.69
CA VAL A 63 4.87 -2.01 -7.89
C VAL A 63 6.23 -1.48 -7.45
N LEU A 64 6.63 -1.78 -6.21
CA LEU A 64 7.86 -1.28 -5.60
C LEU A 64 9.06 -2.16 -5.95
N GLY A 65 10.24 -1.54 -5.94
CA GLY A 65 11.52 -2.21 -6.15
C GLY A 65 11.77 -2.63 -7.60
N PRO A 66 13.02 -3.03 -7.91
CA PRO A 66 13.37 -3.57 -9.21
C PRO A 66 12.47 -4.76 -9.55
N GLN A 67 12.06 -4.86 -10.81
CA GLN A 67 11.20 -5.94 -11.32
C GLN A 67 9.85 -6.08 -10.58
N GLY A 68 9.42 -5.07 -9.82
CA GLY A 68 8.18 -5.14 -9.04
C GLY A 68 8.22 -6.15 -7.88
N ARG A 69 9.42 -6.49 -7.38
CA ARG A 69 9.61 -7.49 -6.31
C ARG A 69 9.13 -7.05 -4.91
N GLY A 70 8.60 -5.83 -4.79
CA GLY A 70 8.00 -5.32 -3.57
C GLY A 70 8.98 -4.55 -2.66
N CYS A 71 8.50 -4.25 -1.45
CA CYS A 71 9.17 -3.39 -0.48
C CYS A 71 10.55 -3.89 -0.04
N LEU A 72 10.76 -5.21 0.10
CA LEU A 72 12.06 -5.74 0.49
C LEU A 72 13.11 -5.44 -0.59
N ALA A 73 12.76 -5.65 -1.86
CA ALA A 73 13.66 -5.33 -2.97
C ALA A 73 13.84 -3.81 -3.13
N HIS A 74 12.80 -3.01 -2.84
CA HIS A 74 12.90 -1.55 -2.83
C HIS A 74 13.97 -1.04 -1.85
N PHE A 75 14.09 -1.67 -0.68
CA PHE A 75 15.10 -1.32 0.33
C PHE A 75 16.41 -2.12 0.21
N GLY A 76 16.56 -2.98 -0.81
CA GLY A 76 17.75 -3.83 -0.96
C GLY A 76 17.86 -4.96 0.08
N LEU A 77 16.75 -5.33 0.72
CA LEU A 77 16.63 -6.37 1.76
C LEU A 77 16.10 -7.70 1.20
N ALA A 78 16.30 -7.95 -0.10
CA ALA A 78 15.87 -9.17 -0.77
C ALA A 78 17.08 -10.00 -1.24
N GLY A 79 16.84 -11.25 -1.65
CA GLY A 79 17.91 -12.15 -2.10
C GLY A 79 18.88 -12.48 -0.96
N GLU A 80 20.18 -12.29 -1.19
CA GLU A 80 21.23 -12.59 -0.20
C GLU A 80 21.15 -11.72 1.07
N GLN A 81 20.52 -10.54 0.98
CA GLN A 81 20.32 -9.63 2.12
C GLN A 81 19.02 -9.91 2.89
N ALA A 82 18.24 -10.92 2.47
CA ALA A 82 16.98 -11.26 3.14
C ALA A 82 17.25 -11.83 4.54
N SER A 83 16.66 -11.20 5.56
CA SER A 83 16.78 -11.69 6.94
C SER A 83 15.84 -12.87 7.18
N PRO A 84 16.30 -13.96 7.85
CA PRO A 84 15.45 -15.10 8.19
C PRO A 84 14.35 -14.78 9.20
N ARG A 85 14.38 -13.58 9.80
CA ARG A 85 13.37 -13.07 10.73
C ARG A 85 12.15 -12.47 10.03
N ILE A 86 12.19 -12.30 8.71
CA ILE A 86 11.07 -11.75 7.94
C ILE A 86 10.17 -12.89 7.45
N LEU A 87 8.89 -12.73 7.74
CA LEU A 87 7.81 -13.37 7.00
C LEU A 87 7.18 -12.30 6.11
N TYR A 88 7.40 -12.40 4.82
CA TYR A 88 6.80 -11.53 3.81
C TYR A 88 5.45 -12.11 3.42
N MET A 89 4.43 -11.29 3.27
CA MET A 89 3.17 -11.69 2.64
C MET A 89 2.74 -10.66 1.60
N ALA A 90 2.02 -11.12 0.59
CA ALA A 90 1.31 -10.23 -0.32
C ALA A 90 0.08 -10.91 -0.90
N THR A 91 -0.91 -10.10 -1.28
CA THR A 91 -2.05 -10.57 -2.06
C THR A 91 -1.72 -10.62 -3.54
N LEU A 92 -2.31 -11.59 -4.23
CA LEU A 92 -2.28 -11.71 -5.68
C LEU A 92 -3.47 -11.00 -6.35
N GLY A 93 -4.40 -10.46 -5.56
CA GLY A 93 -5.61 -9.77 -6.04
C GLY A 93 -5.46 -8.27 -6.32
N LYS A 94 -4.24 -7.73 -6.22
CA LYS A 94 -3.95 -6.31 -6.48
C LYS A 94 -3.13 -6.17 -7.76
N ALA A 95 -1.84 -5.81 -7.67
CA ALA A 95 -1.01 -5.59 -8.84
C ALA A 95 -0.88 -6.84 -9.73
N ALA A 96 -0.89 -8.04 -9.13
CA ALA A 96 -0.85 -9.29 -9.88
C ALA A 96 -2.17 -9.65 -10.59
N GLY A 97 -3.27 -8.92 -10.34
CA GLY A 97 -4.51 -8.99 -11.13
C GLY A 97 -5.27 -10.32 -11.12
N VAL A 98 -4.98 -11.22 -10.18
CA VAL A 98 -5.65 -12.54 -10.06
C VAL A 98 -6.34 -12.68 -8.70
N ALA A 99 -6.27 -13.83 -8.04
CA ALA A 99 -6.82 -14.04 -6.70
C ALA A 99 -5.87 -14.87 -5.84
N GLY A 100 -6.00 -14.74 -4.51
CA GLY A 100 -5.18 -15.45 -3.53
C GLY A 100 -4.15 -14.55 -2.85
N ALA A 101 -3.26 -15.17 -2.10
CA ALA A 101 -2.16 -14.54 -1.40
C ALA A 101 -1.03 -15.58 -1.22
N PHE A 102 0.17 -15.10 -0.92
CA PHE A 102 1.30 -15.95 -0.58
C PHE A 102 2.03 -15.41 0.64
N VAL A 103 2.81 -16.30 1.26
CA VAL A 103 3.83 -15.94 2.23
C VAL A 103 5.20 -16.41 1.71
N ALA A 104 6.24 -15.67 2.02
CA ALA A 104 7.62 -16.00 1.71
C ALA A 104 8.50 -15.70 2.93
N GLY A 105 9.50 -16.53 3.18
CA GLY A 105 10.38 -16.41 4.35
C GLY A 105 11.42 -17.51 4.34
N SER A 106 12.06 -17.75 5.48
CA SER A 106 12.99 -18.88 5.61
C SER A 106 12.27 -20.21 5.36
N GLU A 107 12.97 -21.17 4.77
CA GLU A 107 12.44 -22.51 4.48
C GLU A 107 11.83 -23.16 5.72
N ALA A 108 12.53 -23.08 6.86
CA ALA A 108 12.04 -23.61 8.13
C ALA A 108 10.71 -22.98 8.58
N LEU A 109 10.54 -21.67 8.38
CA LEU A 109 9.31 -20.97 8.75
C LEU A 109 8.16 -21.32 7.79
N VAL A 110 8.43 -21.35 6.48
CA VAL A 110 7.44 -21.71 5.47
C VAL A 110 6.98 -23.16 5.65
N GLU A 111 7.91 -24.09 5.85
CA GLU A 111 7.58 -25.51 6.11
C GLU A 111 6.75 -25.68 7.39
N TRP A 112 7.13 -24.97 8.46
CA TRP A 112 6.34 -24.97 9.68
C TRP A 112 4.92 -24.45 9.45
N LEU A 113 4.75 -23.37 8.68
CA LEU A 113 3.43 -22.84 8.32
C LEU A 113 2.62 -23.85 7.51
N LEU A 114 3.21 -24.53 6.53
CA LEU A 114 2.53 -25.55 5.74
C LEU A 114 1.99 -26.69 6.62
N GLN A 115 2.76 -27.11 7.63
CA GLN A 115 2.38 -28.20 8.53
C GLN A 115 1.41 -27.80 9.65
N LYS A 116 1.33 -26.51 10.02
CA LYS A 116 0.55 -26.04 11.18
C LYS A 116 -0.66 -25.19 10.83
N THR A 117 -0.70 -24.59 9.65
CA THR A 117 -1.76 -23.64 9.28
C THR A 117 -3.02 -24.38 8.85
N ARG A 118 -3.99 -24.50 9.76
CA ARG A 118 -5.29 -25.15 9.50
C ARG A 118 -6.03 -24.54 8.30
N SER A 119 -5.98 -23.21 8.15
CA SER A 119 -6.62 -22.51 7.02
C SER A 119 -5.97 -22.78 5.67
N TYR A 120 -4.76 -23.33 5.64
CA TYR A 120 -4.12 -23.86 4.44
C TYR A 120 -4.49 -25.34 4.25
N ILE A 121 -4.31 -26.16 5.30
CA ILE A 121 -4.49 -27.63 5.26
C ILE A 121 -5.93 -28.03 4.91
N PHE A 122 -6.93 -27.31 5.44
CA PHE A 122 -8.35 -27.64 5.27
C PHE A 122 -9.06 -26.79 4.21
N ALA A 123 -8.31 -26.07 3.38
CA ALA A 123 -8.85 -25.29 2.27
C ALA A 123 -8.67 -26.02 0.93
N THR A 124 -9.62 -25.85 0.04
CA THR A 124 -9.48 -26.30 -1.36
C THR A 124 -8.36 -25.50 -2.03
N ALA A 125 -7.45 -26.20 -2.71
CA ALA A 125 -6.38 -25.57 -3.47
C ALA A 125 -6.92 -24.60 -4.53
N ALA A 126 -6.12 -23.57 -4.85
CA ALA A 126 -6.48 -22.62 -5.89
C ALA A 126 -6.67 -23.33 -7.26
N PRO A 127 -7.70 -22.94 -8.04
CA PRO A 127 -7.90 -23.46 -9.39
C PRO A 127 -6.65 -23.33 -10.27
N ALA A 128 -6.32 -24.38 -11.04
CA ALA A 128 -5.14 -24.40 -11.91
C ALA A 128 -5.09 -23.24 -12.92
N MET A 129 -6.27 -22.80 -13.40
CA MET A 129 -6.37 -21.63 -14.29
C MET A 129 -5.85 -20.34 -13.65
N LEU A 130 -6.03 -20.15 -12.34
CA LEU A 130 -5.50 -18.98 -11.62
C LEU A 130 -3.98 -19.07 -11.48
N ALA A 131 -3.42 -20.27 -11.27
CA ALA A 131 -1.97 -20.46 -11.25
C ALA A 131 -1.34 -20.14 -12.61
N SER A 132 -1.97 -20.55 -13.72
CA SER A 132 -1.50 -20.21 -15.07
C SER A 132 -1.56 -18.71 -15.35
N ALA A 133 -2.67 -18.05 -15.02
CA ALA A 133 -2.79 -16.59 -15.16
C ALA A 133 -1.77 -15.84 -14.28
N LEU A 134 -1.53 -16.34 -13.07
CA LEU A 134 -0.52 -15.79 -12.16
C LEU A 134 0.89 -15.90 -12.75
N GLN A 135 1.27 -17.04 -13.33
CA GLN A 135 2.59 -17.20 -13.94
C GLN A 135 2.86 -16.16 -15.02
N THR A 136 1.89 -15.94 -15.92
CA THR A 136 1.98 -14.87 -16.92
C THR A 136 2.02 -13.49 -16.27
N SER A 137 1.19 -13.24 -15.27
CA SER A 137 1.17 -11.97 -14.54
C SER A 137 2.52 -11.66 -13.89
N LEU A 138 3.16 -12.64 -13.24
CA LEU A 138 4.49 -12.49 -12.63
C LEU A 138 5.59 -12.20 -13.67
N GLN A 139 5.55 -12.86 -14.82
CA GLN A 139 6.47 -12.58 -15.94
C GLN A 139 6.31 -11.14 -16.43
N LEU A 140 5.07 -10.68 -16.60
CA LEU A 140 4.79 -9.29 -17.01
C LEU A 140 5.21 -8.30 -15.93
N ILE A 141 4.96 -8.58 -14.64
CA ILE A 141 5.46 -7.75 -13.54
C ILE A 141 6.99 -7.64 -13.61
N GLU A 142 7.69 -8.75 -13.79
CA GLU A 142 9.16 -8.75 -13.84
C GLU A 142 9.69 -7.95 -15.03
N GLN A 143 9.10 -8.13 -16.23
CA GLN A 143 9.62 -7.62 -17.50
C GLN A 143 9.09 -6.23 -17.90
N ASP A 144 7.83 -5.90 -17.61
CA ASP A 144 7.17 -4.67 -18.07
C ASP A 144 7.54 -3.46 -17.17
N GLU A 145 8.81 -3.07 -17.15
CA GLU A 145 9.27 -1.88 -16.41
C GLU A 145 8.50 -0.61 -16.77
N TRP A 146 8.09 -0.48 -18.04
CA TRP A 146 7.32 0.65 -18.55
C TRP A 146 6.04 0.93 -17.75
N ARG A 147 5.41 -0.10 -17.14
CA ARG A 147 4.19 0.08 -16.32
C ARG A 147 4.50 0.85 -15.04
N ARG A 148 5.60 0.51 -14.38
CA ARG A 148 6.06 1.22 -13.18
C ARG A 148 6.49 2.64 -13.51
N GLU A 149 7.23 2.83 -14.61
CA GLU A 149 7.60 4.16 -15.07
C GLU A 149 6.39 5.02 -15.41
N GLN A 150 5.39 4.46 -16.11
CA GLN A 150 4.15 5.15 -16.42
C GLN A 150 3.41 5.54 -15.14
N LEU A 151 3.27 4.61 -14.19
CA LEU A 151 2.65 4.90 -12.91
C LEU A 151 3.37 6.04 -12.17
N GLN A 152 4.70 6.05 -12.14
CA GLN A 152 5.48 7.13 -11.53
C GLN A 152 5.28 8.48 -12.24
N ARG A 153 5.23 8.49 -13.58
CA ARG A 153 4.89 9.71 -14.35
C ARG A 153 3.51 10.24 -14.00
N LEU A 154 2.51 9.35 -13.89
CA LEU A 154 1.13 9.72 -13.54
C LEU A 154 1.03 10.24 -12.10
N ILE A 155 1.75 9.64 -11.15
CA ILE A 155 1.85 10.12 -9.77
C ILE A 155 2.43 11.54 -9.75
N ALA A 156 3.58 11.77 -10.39
CA ALA A 156 4.22 13.08 -10.46
C ALA A 156 3.31 14.14 -11.11
N ARG A 157 2.59 13.76 -12.18
CA ARG A 157 1.62 14.62 -12.86
C ARG A 157 0.45 15.00 -11.95
N LEU A 158 -0.14 14.03 -11.25
CA LEU A 158 -1.20 14.28 -10.27
C LEU A 158 -0.72 15.22 -9.16
N GLN A 159 0.45 14.93 -8.57
CA GLN A 159 1.03 15.72 -7.48
C GLN A 159 1.27 17.17 -7.90
N THR A 160 1.89 17.37 -9.06
CA THR A 160 2.14 18.72 -9.61
C THR A 160 0.83 19.45 -9.90
N GLY A 161 -0.12 18.77 -10.55
CA GLY A 161 -1.41 19.34 -10.90
C GLY A 161 -2.24 19.75 -9.68
N LEU A 162 -2.30 18.91 -8.64
CA LEU A 162 -3.03 19.22 -7.41
C LEU A 162 -2.33 20.28 -6.56
N ALA A 163 -0.99 20.29 -6.52
CA ALA A 163 -0.24 21.33 -5.82
C ALA A 163 -0.55 22.74 -6.37
N GLN A 164 -0.80 22.85 -7.68
CA GLN A 164 -1.22 24.11 -8.32
C GLN A 164 -2.73 24.34 -8.21
N GLY A 165 -3.53 23.32 -8.50
CA GLY A 165 -4.99 23.42 -8.57
C GLY A 165 -5.68 23.65 -7.22
N LEU A 166 -5.05 23.23 -6.13
CA LEU A 166 -5.57 23.37 -4.77
C LEU A 166 -4.97 24.54 -4.00
N GLN A 167 -4.22 25.44 -4.65
CA GLN A 167 -3.73 26.65 -4.00
C GLN A 167 -4.88 27.47 -3.41
N GLY A 168 -4.81 27.77 -2.11
CA GLY A 168 -5.86 28.46 -1.38
C GLY A 168 -7.03 27.58 -0.91
N SER A 169 -7.00 26.28 -1.20
CA SER A 169 -7.94 25.31 -0.61
C SER A 169 -7.45 24.82 0.76
N ALA A 170 -8.39 24.39 1.60
CA ALA A 170 -8.08 23.67 2.83
C ALA A 170 -7.68 22.20 2.59
N TRP A 171 -7.88 21.68 1.37
CA TRP A 171 -7.57 20.29 1.04
C TRP A 171 -6.08 20.08 0.87
N GLN A 172 -5.58 18.94 1.38
CA GLN A 172 -4.15 18.64 1.38
C GLN A 172 -3.89 17.27 0.76
N LEU A 173 -2.99 17.22 -0.22
CA LEU A 173 -2.49 15.94 -0.71
C LEU A 173 -1.48 15.39 0.31
N GLY A 174 -1.72 14.18 0.82
CA GLY A 174 -0.81 13.52 1.73
C GLY A 174 0.50 13.11 1.05
N VAL A 175 1.54 12.93 1.86
CA VAL A 175 2.86 12.52 1.37
C VAL A 175 2.83 11.04 1.02
N SER A 176 2.88 10.73 -0.27
CA SER A 176 2.93 9.35 -0.77
C SER A 176 3.71 9.26 -2.07
N SER A 177 4.64 8.31 -2.14
CA SER A 177 5.37 7.94 -3.36
C SER A 177 4.76 6.74 -4.09
N THR A 178 3.60 6.25 -3.64
CA THR A 178 2.99 5.00 -4.14
C THR A 178 1.81 5.27 -5.05
N ALA A 179 1.20 4.22 -5.60
CA ALA A 179 -0.02 4.32 -6.40
C ALA A 179 -1.21 4.94 -5.65
N ILE A 180 -1.14 5.02 -4.32
CA ILE A 180 -2.18 5.54 -3.44
C ILE A 180 -1.85 6.98 -3.12
N GLN A 181 -2.70 7.91 -3.51
CA GLN A 181 -2.52 9.35 -3.32
C GLN A 181 -3.70 9.87 -2.49
N PRO A 182 -3.55 10.02 -1.15
CA PRO A 182 -4.65 10.46 -0.31
C PRO A 182 -4.85 11.97 -0.40
N LEU A 183 -6.04 12.41 -0.79
CA LEU A 183 -6.41 13.83 -0.72
C LEU A 183 -7.28 14.06 0.52
N LEU A 184 -6.70 14.66 1.55
CA LEU A 184 -7.37 14.98 2.81
C LEU A 184 -8.38 16.12 2.58
N ILE A 185 -9.63 15.85 2.95
CA ILE A 185 -10.75 16.80 2.86
C ILE A 185 -11.16 17.29 4.25
N GLY A 186 -11.12 16.40 5.25
CA GLY A 186 -11.42 16.69 6.65
C GLY A 186 -12.80 16.17 7.07
N PRO A 187 -13.88 16.98 7.01
CA PRO A 187 -15.23 16.54 7.37
C PRO A 187 -15.80 15.44 6.46
N ASN A 188 -16.65 14.58 7.04
CA ASN A 188 -17.24 13.42 6.36
C ASN A 188 -18.22 13.81 5.24
N ASP A 189 -19.07 14.79 5.50
CA ASP A 189 -20.05 15.34 4.57
C ASP A 189 -19.36 16.04 3.40
N ALA A 190 -18.32 16.84 3.66
CA ALA A 190 -17.50 17.45 2.63
C ALA A 190 -16.85 16.38 1.74
N ALA A 191 -16.21 15.35 2.31
CA ALA A 191 -15.60 14.27 1.52
C ALA A 191 -16.62 13.52 0.65
N LEU A 192 -17.82 13.27 1.17
CA LEU A 192 -18.91 12.65 0.41
C LEU A 192 -19.42 13.55 -0.71
N ALA A 193 -19.56 14.86 -0.46
CA ALA A 193 -19.98 15.82 -1.47
C ALA A 193 -18.97 15.88 -2.63
N VAL A 194 -17.66 15.87 -2.34
CA VAL A 194 -16.63 15.83 -3.38
C VAL A 194 -16.69 14.51 -4.16
N MET A 195 -16.81 13.36 -3.48
CA MET A 195 -16.98 12.06 -4.14
C MET A 195 -18.19 12.05 -5.09
N GLN A 196 -19.33 12.60 -4.65
CA GLN A 196 -20.53 12.70 -5.47
C GLN A 196 -20.34 13.65 -6.67
N GLY A 197 -19.72 14.81 -6.45
CA GLY A 197 -19.41 15.76 -7.52
C GLY A 197 -18.43 15.20 -8.56
N LEU A 198 -17.47 14.36 -8.15
CA LEU A 198 -16.62 13.60 -9.07
C LEU A 198 -17.44 12.56 -9.85
N ARG A 199 -18.34 11.84 -9.18
CA ARG A 199 -19.21 10.84 -9.82
C ARG A 199 -20.09 11.44 -10.90
N GLU A 200 -20.68 12.61 -10.66
CA GLU A 200 -21.45 13.38 -11.64
C GLU A 200 -20.63 13.81 -12.86
N ARG A 201 -19.33 13.98 -12.68
CA ARG A 201 -18.35 14.25 -13.75
C ARG A 201 -17.81 12.97 -14.38
N GLY A 202 -18.35 11.81 -14.03
CA GLY A 202 -17.93 10.49 -14.56
C GLY A 202 -16.59 10.00 -14.02
N LEU A 203 -16.19 10.45 -12.82
CA LEU A 203 -14.96 10.03 -12.14
C LEU A 203 -15.31 9.26 -10.86
N TRP A 204 -14.72 8.09 -10.68
CA TRP A 204 -14.93 7.26 -9.49
C TRP A 204 -13.73 7.35 -8.54
N VAL A 205 -13.85 8.14 -7.48
CA VAL A 205 -12.83 8.24 -6.42
C VAL A 205 -13.51 8.12 -5.06
N PRO A 206 -13.32 7.01 -4.32
CA PRO A 206 -14.03 6.78 -3.07
C PRO A 206 -13.56 7.71 -1.95
N ALA A 207 -14.51 8.21 -1.15
CA ALA A 207 -14.24 8.84 0.12
C ALA A 207 -14.06 7.80 1.24
N ILE A 208 -12.97 7.91 1.98
CA ILE A 208 -12.67 7.12 3.18
C ILE A 208 -12.95 7.97 4.40
N ARG A 209 -13.63 7.37 5.38
CA ARG A 209 -14.16 8.03 6.59
C ARG A 209 -13.92 7.15 7.81
N PRO A 210 -14.06 7.67 9.05
CA PRO A 210 -14.07 6.84 10.25
C PRO A 210 -15.07 5.68 10.16
N PRO A 211 -14.76 4.51 10.75
CA PRO A 211 -13.60 4.23 11.61
C PRO A 211 -12.31 3.87 10.86
N THR A 212 -12.30 3.89 9.52
CA THR A 212 -11.14 3.50 8.71
C THR A 212 -9.97 4.49 8.81
N VAL A 213 -10.28 5.77 9.02
CA VAL A 213 -9.32 6.86 9.27
C VAL A 213 -9.74 7.63 10.51
N ALA A 214 -8.83 8.40 11.12
CA ALA A 214 -9.13 9.18 12.31
C ALA A 214 -10.24 10.21 12.07
N GLU A 215 -10.99 10.55 13.12
CA GLU A 215 -12.03 11.58 13.06
C GLU A 215 -11.45 12.91 12.55
N GLY A 216 -12.24 13.61 11.73
CA GLY A 216 -11.80 14.87 11.11
C GLY A 216 -10.73 14.72 10.02
N THR A 217 -10.36 13.49 9.62
CA THR A 217 -9.35 13.24 8.56
C THR A 217 -9.91 12.48 7.35
N ALA A 218 -11.21 12.64 7.06
CA ALA A 218 -11.83 12.04 5.89
C ALA A 218 -11.10 12.50 4.62
N ARG A 219 -10.98 11.59 3.66
CA ARG A 219 -10.11 11.78 2.50
C ARG A 219 -10.66 11.08 1.27
N LEU A 220 -10.29 11.58 0.10
CA LEU A 220 -10.43 10.81 -1.13
C LEU A 220 -9.20 9.91 -1.29
N ARG A 221 -9.43 8.63 -1.54
CA ARG A 221 -8.35 7.68 -1.81
C ARG A 221 -8.18 7.51 -3.31
N ILE A 222 -7.31 8.32 -3.90
CA ILE A 222 -6.99 8.24 -5.33
C ILE A 222 -6.03 7.05 -5.52
N ALA A 223 -6.40 6.09 -6.36
CA ALA A 223 -5.58 4.94 -6.70
C ALA A 223 -5.24 4.97 -8.19
N LEU A 224 -3.99 5.27 -8.51
CA LEU A 224 -3.51 5.31 -9.89
C LEU A 224 -3.15 3.92 -10.39
N SER A 225 -3.28 3.73 -11.71
CA SER A 225 -2.88 2.52 -12.43
C SER A 225 -2.04 2.94 -13.63
N ALA A 226 -1.11 2.08 -14.04
CA ALA A 226 -0.37 2.26 -15.29
C ALA A 226 -1.29 2.27 -16.54
N ALA A 227 -2.54 1.81 -16.39
CA ALA A 227 -3.55 1.86 -17.44
C ALA A 227 -4.21 3.25 -17.61
N HIS A 228 -4.06 4.17 -16.65
CA HIS A 228 -4.54 5.53 -16.83
C HIS A 228 -3.67 6.29 -17.83
N THR A 229 -4.32 7.16 -18.59
CA THR A 229 -3.62 8.12 -19.46
C THR A 229 -3.32 9.41 -18.69
N GLU A 230 -2.42 10.23 -19.24
CA GLU A 230 -2.17 11.57 -18.69
C GLU A 230 -3.42 12.44 -18.73
N ALA A 231 -4.26 12.28 -19.76
CA ALA A 231 -5.53 12.99 -19.90
C ALA A 231 -6.54 12.59 -18.80
N ASP A 232 -6.54 11.34 -18.34
CA ASP A 232 -7.37 10.90 -17.21
C ASP A 232 -6.96 11.62 -15.92
N VAL A 233 -5.65 11.73 -15.69
CA VAL A 233 -5.09 12.45 -14.53
C VAL A 233 -5.42 13.94 -14.61
N ASP A 234 -5.25 14.56 -15.79
CA ASP A 234 -5.59 15.98 -15.99
C ASP A 234 -7.06 16.26 -15.73
N ARG A 235 -7.95 15.39 -16.24
CA ARG A 235 -9.39 15.49 -16.02
C ARG A 235 -9.73 15.39 -14.52
N LEU A 236 -9.06 14.50 -13.79
CA LEU A 236 -9.23 14.40 -12.34
C LEU A 236 -8.77 15.68 -11.63
N VAL A 237 -7.59 16.20 -11.97
CA VAL A 237 -7.04 17.43 -11.38
C VAL A 237 -7.98 18.62 -11.63
N GLN A 238 -8.47 18.78 -12.86
CA GLN A 238 -9.40 19.85 -13.23
C GLN A 238 -10.72 19.74 -12.45
N ALA A 239 -11.27 18.52 -12.34
CA ALA A 239 -12.51 18.30 -11.59
C ALA A 239 -12.35 18.62 -10.10
N LEU A 240 -11.26 18.17 -9.46
CA LEU A 240 -10.95 18.46 -8.07
C LEU A 240 -10.74 19.97 -7.83
N THR A 241 -10.01 20.64 -8.73
CA THR A 241 -9.79 22.09 -8.68
C THR A 241 -11.11 22.86 -8.74
N ALA A 242 -12.03 22.48 -9.62
CA ALA A 242 -13.34 23.13 -9.74
C ALA A 242 -14.21 22.92 -8.49
N LEU A 243 -14.19 21.70 -7.93
CA LEU A 243 -14.93 21.39 -6.69
C LEU A 243 -14.35 22.13 -5.48
N ALA A 244 -13.02 22.27 -5.39
CA ALA A 244 -12.36 23.02 -4.32
C ALA A 244 -12.79 24.50 -4.33
N LYS A 245 -12.80 25.13 -5.52
CA LYS A 245 -13.24 26.53 -5.67
C LYS A 245 -14.70 26.74 -5.28
N SER A 246 -15.56 25.76 -5.56
CA SER A 246 -16.98 25.83 -5.23
C SER A 246 -17.25 25.64 -3.73
N ALA A 247 -16.34 24.95 -3.02
CA ALA A 247 -16.44 24.74 -1.58
C ALA A 247 -15.89 25.91 -0.75
N SER A 248 -15.02 26.74 -1.34
CA SER A 248 -14.47 27.95 -0.72
C SER A 248 -15.29 29.22 -0.95
N ALA A 249 -16.33 29.16 -1.79
CA ALA A 249 -17.25 30.26 -2.08
C ALA A 249 -18.50 30.19 -1.19
#